data_AF-A0A2R8ZPW3-F1
#
_entry.id   AF-A0A2R8ZPW3-F1
#
_cell.length_a   1.000
_cell.length_b   1.000
_cell.length_c   1.000
_cell.angle_alpha   90.00
_cell.angle_beta   90.00
_cell.angle_gamma   90.00
#
_symmetry.space_group_name_H-M   'P 1'
#
loop_
_entity.id
_entity.type
_entity.pdbx_description
1 polymer ?
#
loop_
_entity_poly.entity_id
_entity_poly.type
_entity_poly.pdbx_seq_one_letter_code
_entity_poly.pdbx_strand_id
1 'polypeptide(L)'
;MSGVRGLSRLLSARRWPRRSFTGTRVFMFGIVERISAQYPVVDHEFDAVVVGALRAAFGLSEAEFDTACVTKLFPTRSHTVAAQVGINAALGNMEGDNWRWHFYDTVKVSDWLGDQDAIHYVTEQAPTAMVEVMGGSRTEDGKIYQRAFGRQSLKFGKGGQAHRCCCVADRTGHSILHTSYGRVRQDTYRSLSSPLCIITWTAFPPATRGR
;
A
#
# COMPACT_ATOMS: atom_id res chain seq x y z
N MET A 1 -40.67 28.79 -15.70
CA MET A 1 -40.83 27.32 -15.73
C MET A 1 -40.55 26.83 -17.14
N SER A 2 -39.38 26.20 -17.38
CA SER A 2 -39.18 25.14 -18.39
C SER A 2 -37.69 24.85 -18.61
N GLY A 3 -37.30 23.61 -18.30
CA GLY A 3 -36.31 22.83 -19.06
C GLY A 3 -34.82 23.14 -18.91
N VAL A 4 -34.08 22.22 -18.27
CA VAL A 4 -32.94 21.51 -18.92
C VAL A 4 -32.80 20.14 -18.23
N ARG A 5 -33.32 19.09 -18.89
CA ARG A 5 -32.84 17.71 -18.71
C ARG A 5 -31.70 17.52 -19.71
N GLY A 6 -30.53 17.04 -19.26
CA GLY A 6 -29.50 16.54 -20.15
C GLY A 6 -28.10 17.07 -19.87
N LEU A 7 -27.39 16.44 -18.93
CA LEU A 7 -25.93 16.50 -18.83
C LEU A 7 -25.42 15.29 -18.02
N SER A 8 -25.80 14.10 -18.46
CA SER A 8 -25.27 12.83 -17.98
C SER A 8 -24.82 12.01 -19.19
N ARG A 9 -23.67 12.36 -19.77
CA ARG A 9 -22.91 11.56 -20.75
C ARG A 9 -21.64 12.32 -21.15
N LEU A 10 -20.56 12.16 -20.38
CA LEU A 10 -19.19 12.45 -20.86
C LEU A 10 -18.10 11.92 -19.91
N LEU A 11 -18.28 10.68 -19.43
CA LEU A 11 -17.16 9.83 -19.00
C LEU A 11 -17.25 8.53 -19.79
N SER A 12 -16.99 8.65 -21.10
CA SER A 12 -16.69 7.51 -21.95
C SER A 12 -15.40 6.89 -21.44
N ALA A 13 -15.52 5.76 -20.74
CA ALA A 13 -14.42 4.88 -20.40
C ALA A 13 -13.53 4.71 -21.64
N ARG A 14 -12.31 5.27 -21.58
CA ARG A 14 -11.26 4.97 -22.56
C ARG A 14 -10.85 3.53 -22.32
N ARG A 15 -11.56 2.62 -22.97
CA ARG A 15 -11.27 1.19 -23.05
C ARG A 15 -9.87 1.05 -23.66
N TRP A 16 -8.90 0.67 -22.84
CA TRP A 16 -7.56 0.34 -23.32
C TRP A 16 -7.66 -0.75 -24.40
N PRO A 17 -7.02 -0.59 -25.57
CA PRO A 17 -7.07 -1.61 -26.60
C PRO A 17 -6.36 -2.88 -26.10
N ARG A 18 -7.12 -3.99 -26.02
CA ARG A 18 -6.55 -5.33 -25.83
C ARG A 18 -5.64 -5.64 -27.01
N ARG A 19 -4.33 -5.38 -26.88
CA ARG A 19 -3.33 -5.90 -27.82
C ARG A 19 -3.23 -7.41 -27.59
N SER A 20 -3.83 -8.19 -28.49
CA SER A 20 -3.57 -9.61 -28.60
C SER A 20 -2.12 -9.82 -29.07
N PHE A 21 -1.23 -10.19 -28.15
CA PHE A 21 0.11 -10.68 -28.50
C PHE A 21 -0.02 -12.09 -29.13
N THR A 22 -0.22 -12.15 -30.44
CA THR A 22 -0.33 -13.40 -31.22
C THR A 22 1.01 -13.77 -31.85
N GLY A 23 2.06 -13.95 -31.04
CA GLY A 23 3.41 -14.16 -31.60
C GLY A 23 4.44 -14.85 -30.72
N THR A 24 4.06 -15.69 -29.75
CA THR A 24 5.01 -16.56 -29.01
C THR A 24 4.34 -17.72 -28.25
N ARG A 25 3.16 -18.20 -28.69
CA ARG A 25 2.31 -19.12 -27.90
C ARG A 25 2.65 -20.62 -27.98
N VAL A 26 3.50 -21.06 -28.91
CA VAL A 26 3.57 -22.50 -29.26
C VAL A 26 4.49 -23.31 -28.33
N PHE A 27 5.57 -22.74 -27.81
CA PHE A 27 6.54 -23.51 -27.01
C PHE A 27 6.16 -23.66 -25.52
N MET A 28 5.29 -22.80 -24.98
CA MET A 28 4.91 -22.83 -23.56
C MET A 28 3.70 -23.75 -23.27
N PHE A 29 2.90 -24.09 -24.29
CA PHE A 29 1.63 -24.80 -24.12
C PHE A 29 1.79 -26.27 -23.67
N GLY A 30 2.80 -26.99 -24.18
CA GLY A 30 2.98 -28.42 -23.88
C GLY A 30 3.48 -28.73 -22.46
N ILE A 31 4.07 -27.76 -21.76
CA ILE A 31 4.46 -27.92 -20.34
C ILE A 31 3.25 -27.70 -19.44
N VAL A 32 2.42 -26.71 -19.75
CA VAL A 32 1.22 -26.37 -18.96
C VAL A 32 0.19 -27.49 -19.00
N GLU A 33 -0.04 -28.13 -20.16
CA GLU A 33 -0.95 -29.28 -20.26
C GLU A 33 -0.49 -30.49 -19.43
N ARG A 34 0.81 -30.79 -19.40
CA ARG A 34 1.36 -31.88 -18.55
C ARG A 34 1.25 -31.60 -17.06
N ILE A 35 1.45 -30.34 -16.65
CA ILE A 35 1.32 -29.93 -15.24
C ILE A 35 -0.15 -29.95 -14.84
N SER A 36 -1.05 -29.47 -15.70
CA SER A 36 -2.49 -29.44 -15.46
C SER A 36 -3.12 -30.84 -15.40
N ALA A 37 -2.50 -31.84 -16.04
CA ALA A 37 -2.93 -33.23 -15.94
C ALA A 37 -2.58 -33.89 -14.58
N GLN A 38 -1.56 -33.37 -13.88
CA GLN A 38 -1.10 -33.88 -12.58
C GLN A 38 -1.62 -33.04 -11.39
N TYR A 39 -1.91 -31.76 -11.63
CA TYR A 39 -2.40 -30.83 -10.62
C TYR A 39 -3.66 -30.13 -11.16
N PRO A 40 -4.82 -30.24 -10.48
CA PRO A 40 -6.01 -29.51 -10.90
C PRO A 40 -5.74 -28.01 -10.82
N VAL A 41 -5.86 -27.32 -11.96
CA VAL A 41 -5.71 -25.87 -12.06
C VAL A 41 -7.08 -25.24 -11.90
N VAL A 42 -7.18 -24.21 -11.06
CA VAL A 42 -8.39 -23.41 -10.87
C VAL A 42 -8.11 -22.00 -11.38
N ASP A 43 -8.89 -21.57 -12.38
CA ASP A 43 -8.82 -20.24 -12.93
C ASP A 43 -9.79 -19.29 -12.20
N HIS A 44 -9.33 -18.07 -11.95
CA HIS A 44 -10.13 -17.00 -11.37
C HIS A 44 -9.96 -15.73 -12.20
N GLU A 45 -11.04 -14.96 -12.38
CA GLU A 45 -11.03 -13.68 -13.08
C GLU A 45 -11.28 -12.56 -12.08
N PHE A 46 -10.44 -11.52 -12.11
CA PHE A 46 -10.53 -10.32 -11.29
C PHE A 46 -10.07 -9.11 -12.13
N ASP A 47 -10.50 -7.90 -11.77
CA ASP A 47 -10.05 -6.68 -12.43
C ASP A 47 -8.58 -6.38 -12.09
N ALA A 48 -8.19 -6.63 -10.84
CA ALA A 48 -6.82 -6.46 -10.38
C ALA A 48 -6.40 -7.54 -9.37
N VAL A 49 -5.15 -7.98 -9.46
CA VAL A 49 -4.55 -8.92 -8.52
C VAL A 49 -3.36 -8.25 -7.84
N VAL A 50 -3.41 -8.18 -6.51
CA VAL A 50 -2.35 -7.62 -5.67
C VAL A 50 -1.62 -8.75 -4.96
N VAL A 51 -0.30 -8.79 -5.10
CA VAL A 51 0.54 -9.78 -4.43
C VAL A 51 1.29 -9.11 -3.27
N GLY A 52 0.88 -9.41 -2.03
CA GLY A 52 1.62 -9.03 -0.82
C GLY A 52 1.47 -7.60 -0.27
N ALA A 53 0.53 -6.77 -0.76
CA ALA A 53 0.36 -5.38 -0.31
C ALA A 53 -1.07 -5.01 0.08
N LEU A 54 -1.36 -4.89 1.38
CA LEU A 54 -2.71 -4.61 1.88
C LEU A 54 -3.24 -3.21 1.53
N ARG A 55 -2.39 -2.17 1.52
CA ARG A 55 -2.85 -0.79 1.25
C ARG A 55 -3.29 -0.60 -0.20
N ALA A 56 -2.59 -1.22 -1.16
CA ALA A 56 -2.95 -1.16 -2.56
C ALA A 56 -4.25 -1.93 -2.83
N ALA A 57 -4.40 -3.12 -2.25
CA ALA A 57 -5.63 -3.90 -2.33
C ALA A 57 -6.84 -3.13 -1.79
N PHE A 58 -6.66 -2.46 -0.65
CA PHE A 58 -7.69 -1.60 -0.07
C PHE A 58 -8.06 -0.42 -0.99
N GLY A 59 -7.08 0.32 -1.51
CA GLY A 59 -7.35 1.47 -2.38
C GLY A 59 -8.06 1.09 -3.68
N LEU A 60 -7.77 -0.10 -4.23
CA LEU A 60 -8.49 -0.62 -5.40
C LEU A 60 -9.93 -1.03 -5.04
N SER A 61 -10.13 -1.61 -3.85
CA SER A 61 -11.47 -1.96 -3.35
C SER A 61 -12.32 -0.72 -3.04
N GLU A 62 -11.73 0.35 -2.50
CA GLU A 62 -12.43 1.64 -2.30
C GLU A 62 -12.84 2.27 -3.62
N ALA A 63 -12.07 2.03 -4.69
CA ALA A 63 -12.40 2.44 -6.05
C ALA A 63 -13.33 1.46 -6.79
N GLU A 64 -13.97 0.53 -6.06
CA GLU A 64 -14.96 -0.43 -6.56
C GLU A 64 -14.44 -1.44 -7.60
N PHE A 65 -13.13 -1.69 -7.64
CA PHE A 65 -12.55 -2.74 -8.49
C PHE A 65 -12.65 -4.12 -7.83
N ASP A 66 -12.96 -5.14 -8.64
CA ASP A 66 -12.90 -6.52 -8.15
C ASP A 66 -11.45 -6.96 -7.99
N THR A 67 -11.03 -7.18 -6.74
CA THR A 67 -9.62 -7.25 -6.36
C THR A 67 -9.32 -8.51 -5.58
N ALA A 68 -8.28 -9.22 -6.01
CA ALA A 68 -7.74 -10.35 -5.26
C ALA A 68 -6.43 -9.95 -4.59
N CYS A 69 -6.31 -10.19 -3.28
CA CYS A 69 -5.06 -10.00 -2.55
C CYS A 69 -4.45 -11.36 -2.22
N VAL A 70 -3.42 -11.76 -2.96
CA VAL A 70 -2.72 -13.04 -2.74
C VAL A 70 -1.54 -12.82 -1.81
N THR A 71 -1.44 -13.63 -0.75
CA THR A 71 -0.33 -13.58 0.19
C THR A 71 0.11 -14.99 0.59
N LYS A 72 1.40 -15.18 0.80
CA LYS A 72 1.93 -16.45 1.31
C LYS A 72 1.68 -16.60 2.81
N LEU A 73 1.77 -15.50 3.55
CA LEU A 73 1.62 -15.48 4.99
C LEU A 73 0.26 -14.89 5.35
N PHE A 74 -0.23 -15.22 6.54
CA PHE A 74 -1.34 -14.47 7.11
C PHE A 74 -0.99 -12.97 7.17
N PRO A 75 -1.85 -12.04 6.73
CA PRO A 75 -1.45 -10.66 6.47
C PRO A 75 -0.77 -9.93 7.65
N THR A 76 -1.17 -10.24 8.89
CA THR A 76 -0.57 -9.65 10.10
C THR A 76 0.81 -10.22 10.46
N ARG A 77 1.27 -11.26 9.77
CA ARG A 77 2.61 -11.86 9.88
C ARG A 77 3.58 -11.37 8.81
N SER A 78 3.19 -10.37 8.01
CA SER A 78 4.12 -9.73 7.07
C SER A 78 5.23 -8.99 7.80
N HIS A 79 6.40 -8.85 7.17
CA HIS A 79 7.58 -8.24 7.80
C HIS A 79 7.38 -6.77 8.20
N THR A 80 6.36 -6.11 7.66
CA THR A 80 5.90 -4.78 8.10
C THR A 80 5.59 -4.74 9.60
N VAL A 81 5.17 -5.85 10.22
CA VAL A 81 4.91 -5.94 11.67
C VAL A 81 6.16 -5.65 12.52
N ALA A 82 7.35 -5.92 11.97
CA ALA A 82 8.62 -5.74 12.65
C ALA A 82 9.17 -4.31 12.56
N ALA A 83 8.51 -3.41 11.81
CA ALA A 83 8.94 -2.02 11.74
C ALA A 83 8.69 -1.32 13.09
N GLN A 84 9.75 -0.80 13.71
CA GLN A 84 9.68 -0.18 15.03
C GLN A 84 9.61 1.35 14.95
N VAL A 85 10.52 1.92 14.16
CA VAL A 85 10.90 3.34 14.21
C VAL A 85 9.71 4.29 14.03
N GLY A 86 9.03 4.20 12.90
CA GLY A 86 7.99 5.16 12.54
C GLY A 86 7.93 5.45 11.04
N ILE A 87 7.08 6.41 10.68
CA ILE A 87 6.91 6.92 9.32
C ILE A 87 7.24 8.41 9.30
N ASN A 88 8.02 8.84 8.31
CA ASN A 88 8.37 10.25 8.16
C ASN A 88 7.25 11.01 7.46
N ALA A 89 6.74 12.06 8.12
CA ALA A 89 5.76 12.97 7.55
C ALA A 89 5.97 14.37 8.12
N ALA A 90 6.04 15.38 7.24
CA ALA A 90 6.21 16.77 7.63
C ALA A 90 4.88 17.38 8.10
N LEU A 91 4.36 16.90 9.23
CA LEU A 91 3.12 17.40 9.86
C LEU A 91 3.32 18.72 10.60
N GLY A 92 4.55 18.96 11.09
CA GLY A 92 4.87 20.17 11.87
C GLY A 92 4.23 20.20 13.26
N ASN A 93 4.07 19.04 13.91
CA ASN A 93 3.39 18.97 15.22
C ASN A 93 4.31 19.36 16.39
N MET A 94 5.61 19.06 16.28
CA MET A 94 6.61 19.38 17.32
C MET A 94 7.27 20.75 17.09
N GLU A 95 7.56 21.06 15.83
CA GLU A 95 8.21 22.28 15.39
C GLU A 95 7.71 22.62 13.97
N GLY A 96 7.86 23.86 13.52
CA GLY A 96 7.49 24.21 12.15
C GLY A 96 8.35 23.44 11.15
N ASP A 97 7.73 22.56 10.36
CA ASP A 97 8.40 21.72 9.35
C ASP A 97 7.82 21.98 7.95
N ASN A 98 8.56 21.59 6.91
CA ASN A 98 8.14 21.74 5.52
C ASN A 98 8.50 20.47 4.73
N TRP A 99 7.58 20.00 3.90
CA TRP A 99 7.82 18.84 3.04
C TRP A 99 9.05 19.02 2.13
N ARG A 100 9.39 20.25 1.74
CA ARG A 100 10.59 20.56 0.94
C ARG A 100 11.89 20.26 1.68
N TRP A 101 11.90 20.37 3.01
CA TRP A 101 13.08 20.00 3.81
C TRP A 101 13.21 18.49 3.91
N HIS A 102 12.09 17.77 4.02
CA HIS A 102 12.06 16.31 3.92
C HIS A 102 12.54 15.84 2.54
N PHE A 103 12.09 16.48 1.46
CA PHE A 103 12.58 16.23 0.09
C PHE A 103 14.10 16.34 0.00
N TYR A 104 14.67 17.45 0.49
CA TYR A 104 16.11 17.67 0.46
C TYR A 104 16.89 16.61 1.23
N ASP A 105 16.43 16.25 2.43
CA ASP A 105 17.08 15.21 3.22
C ASP A 105 17.03 13.86 2.50
N THR A 106 15.90 13.50 1.88
CA THR A 106 15.77 12.24 1.14
C THR A 106 16.67 12.20 -0.09
N VAL A 107 16.74 13.28 -0.87
CA VAL A 107 17.65 13.37 -2.02
C VAL A 107 19.11 13.26 -1.56
N LYS A 108 19.48 14.00 -0.52
CA LYS A 108 20.85 13.99 0.03
C LYS A 108 21.24 12.63 0.59
N VAL A 109 20.33 11.93 1.29
CA VAL A 109 20.58 10.61 1.86
C VAL A 109 20.64 9.53 0.78
N SER A 110 19.90 9.69 -0.32
CA SER A 110 19.98 8.80 -1.48
C SER A 110 21.29 8.94 -2.28
N ASP A 111 22.20 9.82 -1.86
CA ASP A 111 23.44 10.15 -2.56
C ASP A 111 23.19 10.58 -4.02
N TRP A 112 22.11 11.34 -4.23
CA TRP A 112 21.64 11.82 -5.54
C TRP A 112 21.27 10.73 -6.57
N LEU A 113 21.21 9.46 -6.14
CA LEU A 113 20.79 8.33 -7.00
C LEU A 113 19.27 8.12 -7.00
N GLY A 114 18.55 8.71 -6.05
CA GLY A 114 17.11 8.60 -5.97
C GLY A 114 16.41 9.46 -7.02
N ASP A 115 15.34 8.93 -7.63
CA ASP A 115 14.54 9.69 -8.58
C ASP A 115 13.79 10.82 -7.88
N GLN A 116 14.04 12.05 -8.34
CA GLN A 116 13.56 13.24 -7.64
C GLN A 116 12.06 13.45 -7.84
N ASP A 117 11.48 12.98 -8.94
CA ASP A 117 10.03 13.05 -9.15
C ASP A 117 9.26 12.18 -8.15
N ALA A 118 9.76 10.97 -7.88
CA ALA A 118 9.21 10.02 -6.94
C ALA A 118 9.42 10.51 -5.50
N ILE A 119 10.62 11.03 -5.18
CA ILE A 119 10.89 11.61 -3.87
C ILE A 119 9.99 12.82 -3.61
N HIS A 120 9.79 13.68 -4.61
CA HIS A 120 8.87 14.80 -4.53
C HIS A 120 7.46 14.32 -4.18
N TYR A 121 6.92 13.38 -4.96
CA TYR A 121 5.58 12.84 -4.72
C TYR A 121 5.43 12.22 -3.32
N VAL A 122 6.39 11.39 -2.89
CA VAL A 122 6.33 10.72 -1.58
C VAL A 122 6.38 11.74 -0.44
N THR A 123 7.26 12.74 -0.53
CA THR A 123 7.44 13.71 0.57
C THR A 123 6.31 14.72 0.66
N GLU A 124 5.72 15.11 -0.47
CA GLU A 124 4.53 15.97 -0.53
C GLU A 124 3.28 15.25 -0.02
N GLN A 125 3.09 13.97 -0.38
CA GLN A 125 1.92 13.19 0.02
C GLN A 125 2.02 12.57 1.42
N ALA A 126 3.21 12.48 2.00
CA ALA A 126 3.43 11.89 3.31
C ALA A 126 2.52 12.44 4.44
N PRO A 127 2.29 13.78 4.57
CA PRO A 127 1.37 14.32 5.57
C PRO A 127 -0.05 13.79 5.42
N THR A 128 -0.60 13.81 4.20
CA THR A 128 -1.95 13.33 3.91
C THR A 128 -2.09 11.84 4.20
N ALA A 129 -1.13 11.03 3.73
CA ALA A 129 -1.11 9.59 3.97
C ALA A 129 -1.01 9.24 5.47
N MET A 130 -0.27 10.04 6.25
CA MET A 130 -0.13 9.80 7.68
C MET A 130 -1.42 10.09 8.46
N VAL A 131 -2.17 11.11 8.04
CA VAL A 131 -3.49 11.40 8.62
C VAL A 131 -4.45 10.25 8.37
N GLU A 132 -4.44 9.65 7.17
CA GLU A 132 -5.32 8.52 6.85
C GLU A 132 -5.06 7.29 7.71
N VAL A 133 -3.81 7.01 8.09
CA VAL A 133 -3.44 5.78 8.82
C VAL A 133 -3.76 5.86 10.33
N MET A 134 -4.27 7.00 10.84
CA MET A 134 -4.83 7.27 12.18
C MET A 134 -4.53 6.22 13.28
N GLY A 135 -3.28 6.15 13.73
CA GLY A 135 -2.87 5.27 14.84
C GLY A 135 -1.67 5.76 15.66
N GLY A 136 -1.21 7.00 15.47
CA GLY A 136 -0.03 7.57 16.14
C GLY A 136 -0.17 7.68 17.66
N SER A 137 0.96 7.56 18.38
CA SER A 137 1.05 8.09 19.75
C SER A 137 0.68 9.58 19.75
N ARG A 138 0.10 10.06 20.85
CA ARG A 138 -0.39 11.44 20.95
C ARG A 138 0.49 12.30 21.85
N THR A 139 0.65 13.57 21.49
CA THR A 139 1.19 14.62 22.37
C THR A 139 0.13 15.05 23.38
N GLU A 140 0.52 15.87 24.37
CA GLU A 140 -0.40 16.48 25.34
C GLU A 140 -1.54 17.26 24.65
N ASP A 141 -1.25 17.88 23.50
CA ASP A 141 -2.22 18.58 22.65
C ASP A 141 -3.11 17.66 21.79
N GLY A 142 -2.99 16.33 21.92
CA GLY A 142 -3.75 15.36 21.13
C GLY A 142 -3.29 15.23 19.66
N LYS A 143 -2.18 15.86 19.27
CA LYS A 143 -1.58 15.73 17.93
C LYS A 143 -0.73 14.46 17.84
N ILE A 144 -0.35 14.06 16.63
CA ILE A 144 0.52 12.88 16.44
C ILE A 144 1.92 13.22 16.93
N TYR A 145 2.44 12.43 17.87
CA TYR A 145 3.79 12.54 18.38
C TYR A 145 4.82 12.19 17.30
N GLN A 146 5.84 13.03 17.18
CA GLN A 146 6.93 12.86 16.23
C GLN A 146 8.26 12.87 16.97
N ARG A 147 9.12 11.90 16.67
CA ARG A 147 10.46 11.78 17.27
C ARG A 147 11.55 12.19 16.30
N ALA A 148 12.73 12.50 16.85
CA ALA A 148 13.93 12.69 16.04
C ALA A 148 14.35 11.36 15.40
N PHE A 149 14.80 11.41 14.15
CA PHE A 149 15.40 10.27 13.47
C PHE A 149 16.64 10.67 12.67
N GLY A 150 17.52 9.70 12.42
CA GLY A 150 18.82 9.96 11.81
C GLY A 150 18.74 10.68 10.47
N ARG A 151 19.64 11.64 10.26
CA ARG A 151 19.80 12.42 9.01
C ARG A 151 18.55 13.19 8.57
N GLN A 152 17.75 13.65 9.54
CA GLN A 152 16.64 14.58 9.30
C GLN A 152 17.01 15.96 9.80
N SER A 153 16.85 16.96 8.94
CA SER A 153 17.27 18.32 9.21
C SER A 153 16.20 19.35 8.89
N LEU A 154 16.26 20.49 9.59
CA LEU A 154 15.45 21.66 9.28
C LEU A 154 16.19 22.57 8.31
N LYS A 155 15.45 23.38 7.55
CA LYS A 155 15.99 24.44 6.67
C LYS A 155 17.11 23.96 5.74
N PHE A 156 16.89 22.88 5.01
CA PHE A 156 17.84 22.33 4.03
C PHE A 156 19.24 22.02 4.62
N GLY A 157 19.30 21.43 5.81
CA GLY A 157 20.56 21.05 6.47
C GLY A 157 21.17 22.11 7.39
N LYS A 158 20.56 23.29 7.53
CA LYS A 158 21.12 24.41 8.31
C LYS A 158 20.42 24.64 9.64
N GLY A 159 19.27 24.01 9.87
CA GLY A 159 18.38 24.29 10.99
C GLY A 159 18.47 23.30 12.16
N GLY A 160 19.48 22.44 12.19
CA GLY A 160 19.60 21.39 13.22
C GLY A 160 18.74 20.16 12.94
N GLN A 161 18.56 19.34 13.96
CA GLN A 161 17.86 18.05 13.90
C GLN A 161 16.34 18.25 13.82
N ALA A 162 15.69 17.57 12.87
CA ALA A 162 14.23 17.62 12.71
C ALA A 162 13.52 16.49 13.46
N HIS A 163 12.27 16.75 13.85
CA HIS A 163 11.35 15.84 14.54
C HIS A 163 10.13 15.50 13.67
N ARG A 164 10.30 14.69 12.63
CA ARG A 164 9.23 14.37 11.66
C ARG A 164 8.86 12.88 11.58
N CYS A 165 9.49 12.04 12.38
CA CYS A 165 9.19 10.61 12.42
C CYS A 165 7.99 10.33 13.33
N CYS A 166 6.82 10.14 12.75
CA CYS A 166 5.60 9.78 13.47
C CYS A 166 5.71 8.34 13.96
N CYS A 167 5.48 8.10 15.25
CA CYS A 167 5.64 6.77 15.84
C CYS A 167 4.46 6.36 16.74
N VAL A 168 4.35 5.05 16.96
CA VAL A 168 3.45 4.44 17.94
C VAL A 168 4.32 3.68 18.94
N ALA A 169 4.79 4.40 19.96
CA ALA A 169 5.90 3.94 20.80
C ALA A 169 7.05 3.38 19.92
N ASP A 170 7.45 2.12 20.13
CA ASP A 170 8.43 1.40 19.30
C ASP A 170 7.81 0.25 18.49
N ARG A 171 6.50 0.30 18.23
CA ARG A 171 5.74 -0.76 17.53
C ARG A 171 4.89 -0.20 16.40
N THR A 172 5.42 0.79 15.70
CA THR A 172 4.69 1.51 14.65
C THR A 172 4.19 0.58 13.56
N GLY A 173 5.02 -0.35 13.08
CA GLY A 173 4.66 -1.34 12.06
C GLY A 173 3.56 -2.30 12.50
N HIS A 174 3.60 -2.75 13.76
CA HIS A 174 2.54 -3.57 14.33
C HIS A 174 1.20 -2.81 14.32
N SER A 175 1.19 -1.56 14.78
CA SER A 175 -0.02 -0.73 14.78
C SER A 175 -0.56 -0.52 13.37
N ILE A 176 0.28 -0.10 12.41
CA ILE A 176 -0.13 0.17 11.03
C ILE A 176 -0.72 -1.09 10.37
N LEU A 177 -0.06 -2.23 10.54
CA LEU A 177 -0.48 -3.47 9.89
C LEU A 177 -1.81 -3.97 10.46
N HIS A 178 -1.98 -3.93 11.78
CA HIS A 178 -3.23 -4.34 12.42
C HIS A 178 -4.38 -3.38 12.12
N THR A 179 -4.13 -2.06 12.08
CA THR A 179 -5.14 -1.07 11.67
C THR A 179 -5.54 -1.26 10.21
N SER A 180 -4.58 -1.46 9.31
CA SER A 180 -4.85 -1.66 7.88
C SER A 180 -5.62 -2.96 7.64
N TYR A 181 -5.23 -4.05 8.31
CA TYR A 181 -5.95 -5.32 8.23
C TYR A 181 -7.36 -5.23 8.82
N GLY A 182 -7.53 -4.49 9.92
CA GLY A 182 -8.84 -4.21 10.51
C GLY A 182 -9.78 -3.48 9.54
N ARG A 183 -9.28 -2.46 8.84
CA ARG A 183 -10.04 -1.73 7.81
C ARG A 183 -10.43 -2.62 6.64
N VAL A 184 -9.47 -3.38 6.10
CA VAL A 184 -9.75 -4.34 5.03
C VAL A 184 -10.88 -5.30 5.43
N ARG A 185 -10.85 -5.83 6.66
CA ARG A 185 -11.88 -6.75 7.15
C ARG A 185 -13.25 -6.08 7.32
N GLN A 186 -13.29 -4.81 7.73
CA GLN A 186 -14.53 -4.04 7.84
C GLN A 186 -15.14 -3.78 6.46
N ASP A 187 -14.31 -3.42 5.50
CA ASP A 187 -14.77 -3.14 4.14
C ASP A 187 -15.27 -4.40 3.43
N THR A 188 -14.63 -5.56 3.62
CA THR A 188 -15.17 -6.84 3.11
C THR A 188 -16.57 -7.16 3.67
N TYR A 189 -16.89 -6.73 4.89
CA TYR A 189 -18.24 -6.89 5.47
C TYR A 189 -19.24 -5.85 4.91
N ARG A 190 -18.75 -4.66 4.55
CA ARG A 190 -19.55 -3.56 3.99
C ARG A 190 -19.82 -3.75 2.49
N SER A 191 -18.91 -4.39 1.77
CA SER A 191 -18.93 -4.61 0.32
C SER A 191 -19.41 -6.01 -0.08
N LEU A 192 -20.50 -6.53 0.50
CA LEU A 192 -21.14 -7.77 0.03
C LEU A 192 -21.60 -7.73 -1.46
N SER A 193 -21.32 -6.65 -2.20
CA SER A 193 -21.41 -6.52 -3.66
C SER A 193 -20.08 -6.75 -4.42
N SER A 194 -18.91 -6.66 -3.78
CA SER A 194 -17.58 -6.88 -4.37
C SER A 194 -16.61 -7.49 -3.32
N PRO A 195 -16.39 -8.82 -3.34
CA PRO A 195 -15.59 -9.49 -2.32
C PRO A 195 -14.09 -9.37 -2.59
N LEU A 196 -13.35 -8.62 -1.76
CA LEU A 196 -11.90 -8.72 -1.70
C LEU A 196 -11.53 -10.16 -1.26
N CYS A 197 -10.99 -10.97 -2.17
CA CYS A 197 -10.56 -12.32 -1.86
C CYS A 197 -9.11 -12.32 -1.36
N ILE A 198 -8.90 -12.57 -0.07
CA ILE A 198 -7.55 -12.80 0.48
C ILE A 198 -7.22 -14.29 0.35
N ILE A 199 -6.42 -14.64 -0.66
CA ILE A 199 -5.96 -16.02 -0.86
C ILE A 199 -4.63 -16.19 -0.12
N THR A 200 -4.67 -16.90 1.00
CA THR A 200 -3.44 -17.36 1.67
C THR A 200 -2.96 -18.66 1.02
N TRP A 201 -1.84 -18.62 0.29
CA TRP A 201 -1.18 -19.84 -0.19
C TRP A 201 -0.48 -20.52 0.98
N THR A 202 -1.21 -21.35 1.73
CA THR A 202 -0.56 -22.35 2.57
C THR A 202 0.08 -23.38 1.66
N ALA A 203 1.41 -23.33 1.54
CA ALA A 203 2.16 -24.44 0.95
C ALA A 203 1.70 -25.74 1.61
N PHE A 204 1.39 -26.74 0.76
CA PHE A 204 1.18 -28.16 1.02
C PHE A 204 1.09 -28.61 2.50
N PRO A 205 0.09 -29.42 2.90
CA PRO A 205 0.12 -30.04 4.23
C PRO A 205 1.47 -30.74 4.44
N PRO A 206 2.08 -30.63 5.64
CA PRO A 206 3.36 -31.27 5.91
C PRO A 206 3.20 -32.76 5.60
N ALA A 207 4.12 -33.28 4.77
CA ALA A 207 4.19 -34.70 4.47
C ALA A 207 4.03 -35.49 5.77
N THR A 208 2.94 -36.27 5.86
CA THR A 208 2.73 -37.21 6.96
C THR A 208 3.96 -38.10 7.03
N ARG A 209 4.82 -37.88 8.03
CA ARG A 209 5.86 -38.84 8.40
C ARG A 209 5.14 -40.12 8.81
N GLY A 210 5.14 -41.11 7.91
CA GLY A 210 4.73 -42.46 8.21
C GLY A 210 5.57 -42.99 9.38
N ARG A 211 4.86 -43.51 10.38
CA ARG A 211 5.42 -44.45 11.36
C ARG A 211 5.60 -45.80 10.69
#